data_AF-A0A836TCV1-F1
#
_entry.id   AF-A0A836TCV1-F1
#
_cell.length_a   1.000
_cell.length_b   1.000
_cell.length_c   1.000
_cell.angle_alpha   90.00
_cell.angle_beta   90.00
_cell.angle_gamma   90.00
#
_symmetry.space_group_name_H-M   'P 1'
#
loop_
_entity.id
_entity.type
_entity.pdbx_description
1 polymer ?
#
loop_
_entity_poly.entity_id
_entity_poly.type
_entity_poly.pdbx_seq_one_letter_code
_entity_poly.pdbx_strand_id
1 'polypeptide(L)'
;MKILDVYRTFIITSFAILNILVATIVSFLKLPLYLDSIGTVSAVILLGLKSAILVAIITNIVLSITSSPTYFSYTITAIVIAITAYILQKYGYLKNIKITIIGGIIIGLVSTIVSAPITTFLYGGISFSGTDTVILFFKQTGYNIFESVVLGGLSVEPVDKTATSIIAYILVKNIDKLLKWKFS
;
A
#
# COMPACT_ATOMS: atom_id res chain seq x y z
N MET A 1 -5.52 -8.10 30.36
CA MET A 1 -5.16 -8.45 28.97
C MET A 1 -6.40 -8.93 28.20
N LYS A 2 -7.43 -8.08 28.00
CA LYS A 2 -8.68 -8.50 27.33
C LYS A 2 -9.36 -7.43 26.46
N ILE A 3 -9.41 -6.15 26.86
CA ILE A 3 -10.19 -5.13 26.11
C ILE A 3 -9.36 -4.40 25.05
N LEU A 4 -8.12 -4.02 25.37
CA LEU A 4 -7.19 -3.36 24.43
C LEU A 4 -6.88 -4.24 23.21
N ASP A 5 -6.77 -5.56 23.41
CA ASP A 5 -6.52 -6.52 22.33
C ASP A 5 -7.73 -6.66 21.39
N VAL A 6 -8.96 -6.55 21.91
CA VAL A 6 -10.19 -6.55 21.11
C VAL A 6 -10.25 -5.31 20.22
N TYR A 7 -10.03 -4.12 20.78
CA TYR A 7 -10.01 -2.88 20.00
C TYR A 7 -8.92 -2.90 18.93
N ARG A 8 -7.73 -3.38 19.28
CA ARG A 8 -6.62 -3.51 18.33
C ARG A 8 -6.96 -4.44 17.17
N THR A 9 -7.58 -5.58 17.46
CA THR A 9 -8.02 -6.54 16.44
C THR A 9 -9.08 -5.92 15.54
N PHE A 10 -10.07 -5.23 16.11
CA PHE A 10 -11.11 -4.55 15.33
C PHE A 10 -10.56 -3.49 14.37
N ILE A 11 -9.59 -2.69 14.82
CA ILE A 11 -8.93 -1.68 13.97
C ILE A 11 -8.12 -2.35 12.85
N ILE A 12 -7.39 -3.43 13.15
CA ILE A 12 -6.66 -4.21 12.13
C ILE A 12 -7.62 -4.72 11.05
N THR A 13 -8.72 -5.35 11.47
CA THR A 13 -9.73 -5.86 10.52
C THR A 13 -10.34 -4.74 9.70
N SER A 14 -10.66 -3.59 10.32
CA SER A 14 -11.21 -2.42 9.62
C SER A 14 -10.26 -1.87 8.56
N PHE A 15 -8.97 -1.76 8.87
CA PHE A 15 -7.95 -1.32 7.92
C PHE A 15 -7.71 -2.33 6.80
N ALA A 16 -7.77 -3.64 7.07
CA ALA A 16 -7.70 -4.65 6.02
C ALA A 16 -8.92 -4.57 5.08
N ILE A 17 -10.13 -4.42 5.64
CA ILE A 17 -11.36 -4.22 4.85
C ILE A 17 -11.25 -2.97 3.97
N LEU A 18 -10.72 -1.86 4.52
CA LEU A 18 -10.50 -0.63 3.75
C LEU A 18 -9.61 -0.89 2.53
N ASN A 19 -8.47 -1.56 2.72
CA ASN A 19 -7.59 -1.90 1.59
C ASN A 19 -8.30 -2.78 0.56
N ILE A 20 -9.01 -3.82 0.99
CA ILE A 20 -9.72 -4.76 0.10
C ILE A 20 -10.77 -4.00 -0.74
N LEU A 21 -11.58 -3.16 -0.10
CA LEU A 21 -12.62 -2.39 -0.79
C LEU A 21 -12.03 -1.41 -1.80
N VAL A 22 -11.03 -0.63 -1.39
CA VAL A 22 -10.39 0.35 -2.28
C VAL A 22 -9.69 -0.34 -3.44
N ALA A 23 -8.92 -1.41 -3.19
CA ALA A 23 -8.25 -2.18 -4.24
C ALA A 23 -9.26 -2.79 -5.22
N THR A 24 -10.40 -3.29 -4.73
CA THR A 24 -11.47 -3.84 -5.58
C THR A 24 -12.06 -2.75 -6.49
N ILE A 25 -12.34 -1.56 -5.96
CA ILE A 25 -12.85 -0.41 -6.73
C ILE A 25 -11.83 0.03 -7.78
N VAL A 26 -10.56 0.18 -7.39
CA VAL A 26 -9.45 0.56 -8.27
C VAL A 26 -9.27 -0.42 -9.42
N SER A 27 -9.30 -1.72 -9.11
CA SER A 27 -9.22 -2.80 -10.10
C SER A 27 -10.43 -2.80 -11.03
N PHE A 28 -11.64 -2.67 -10.49
CA PHE A 28 -12.88 -2.60 -11.29
C PHE A 28 -12.89 -1.43 -12.27
N LEU A 29 -12.43 -0.26 -11.83
CA LEU A 29 -12.30 0.95 -12.66
C LEU A 29 -11.06 0.93 -13.58
N LYS A 30 -10.20 -0.09 -13.47
CA LYS A 30 -8.92 -0.21 -14.19
C LYS A 30 -8.04 1.03 -14.07
N LEU A 31 -8.01 1.64 -12.89
CA LEU A 31 -7.17 2.81 -12.68
C LEU A 31 -5.68 2.41 -12.71
N PRO A 32 -4.79 3.24 -13.25
CA PRO A 32 -3.34 2.98 -13.25
C PRO A 32 -2.72 3.31 -11.89
N LEU A 33 -3.32 2.81 -10.81
CA LEU A 33 -2.92 2.95 -9.40
C LEU A 33 -3.32 1.67 -8.64
N TYR A 34 -2.91 1.52 -7.37
CA TYR A 34 -3.27 0.38 -6.52
C TYR A 34 -4.13 0.79 -5.32
N LEU A 35 -3.70 1.82 -4.57
CA LEU A 35 -4.32 2.33 -3.34
C LEU A 35 -4.68 1.23 -2.30
N ASP A 36 -3.98 0.10 -2.36
CA ASP A 36 -4.21 -1.12 -1.58
C ASP A 36 -3.52 -1.12 -0.21
N SER A 37 -2.86 -0.01 0.15
CA SER A 37 -1.98 0.08 1.31
C SER A 37 -2.36 1.20 2.28
N ILE A 38 -3.54 1.82 2.10
CA ILE A 38 -4.01 2.93 2.96
C ILE A 38 -4.16 2.48 4.40
N GLY A 39 -4.85 1.36 4.62
CA GLY A 39 -5.01 0.73 5.92
C GLY A 39 -3.69 0.24 6.50
N THR A 40 -2.76 -0.23 5.66
CA THR A 40 -1.43 -0.70 6.08
C THR A 40 -0.61 0.45 6.66
N VAL A 41 -0.53 1.58 5.95
CA VAL A 41 0.17 2.78 6.43
C VAL A 41 -0.57 3.40 7.62
N SER A 42 -1.91 3.40 7.62
CA SER A 42 -2.70 3.86 8.77
C SER A 42 -2.41 3.04 10.03
N ALA A 43 -2.30 1.72 9.89
CA ALA A 43 -1.94 0.81 10.98
C ALA A 43 -0.52 1.06 11.50
N VAL A 44 0.43 1.44 10.64
CA VAL A 44 1.77 1.85 11.07
C VAL A 44 1.70 3.06 11.99
N ILE A 45 0.98 4.09 11.57
CA ILE A 45 0.88 5.38 12.28
C ILE A 45 0.16 5.18 13.63
N LEU A 46 -0.92 4.38 13.65
CA LEU A 46 -1.80 4.23 14.82
C LEU A 46 -1.42 3.08 15.77
N LEU A 47 -0.98 1.93 15.24
CA LEU A 47 -0.80 0.68 16.01
C LEU A 47 0.63 0.11 15.96
N GLY A 48 1.46 0.60 15.04
CA GLY A 48 2.83 0.14 14.83
C GLY A 48 2.98 -1.10 13.93
N LEU A 49 4.24 -1.50 13.72
CA LEU A 49 4.65 -2.46 12.68
C LEU A 49 3.90 -3.79 12.69
N LYS A 50 3.80 -4.46 13.85
CA LYS A 50 3.21 -5.80 13.93
C LYS A 50 1.76 -5.83 13.44
N SER A 51 1.00 -4.79 13.76
CA SER A 51 -0.39 -4.65 13.32
C SER A 51 -0.46 -4.34 11.82
N ALA A 52 0.41 -3.48 11.31
CA ALA A 52 0.47 -3.17 9.88
C ALA A 52 0.83 -4.39 9.02
N ILE A 53 1.77 -5.22 9.46
CA ILE A 53 2.11 -6.47 8.77
C ILE A 53 0.88 -7.39 8.72
N LEU A 54 0.13 -7.50 9.82
CA LEU A 54 -1.08 -8.32 9.84
C LEU A 54 -2.16 -7.76 8.89
N VAL A 55 -2.34 -6.44 8.83
CA VAL A 55 -3.23 -5.79 7.85
C VAL A 55 -2.81 -6.13 6.41
N ALA A 56 -1.52 -6.00 6.09
CA ALA A 56 -0.99 -6.30 4.76
C ALA A 56 -1.21 -7.77 4.36
N ILE A 57 -0.91 -8.70 5.26
CA ILE A 57 -1.09 -10.14 5.02
C ILE A 57 -2.57 -10.48 4.82
N ILE A 58 -3.46 -10.02 5.71
CA ILE A 58 -4.90 -10.29 5.59
C ILE A 58 -5.44 -9.72 4.28
N THR A 59 -5.09 -8.48 3.96
CA THR A 59 -5.49 -7.80 2.71
C THR A 59 -5.15 -8.66 1.50
N ASN A 60 -3.86 -9.02 1.36
CA ASN A 60 -3.38 -9.70 0.17
C ASN A 60 -3.84 -11.15 0.07
N ILE A 61 -3.99 -11.85 1.19
CA ILE A 61 -4.58 -13.20 1.19
C ILE A 61 -6.02 -13.14 0.70
N VAL A 62 -6.84 -12.23 1.24
CA VAL A 62 -8.24 -12.11 0.81
C VAL A 62 -8.33 -11.73 -0.66
N LEU A 63 -7.59 -10.70 -1.11
CA LEU A 63 -7.56 -10.30 -2.52
C LEU A 63 -7.01 -11.40 -3.44
N SER A 64 -6.10 -12.26 -2.95
CA SER A 64 -5.62 -13.40 -3.74
C SER A 64 -6.70 -14.42 -4.06
N ILE A 65 -7.69 -14.55 -3.17
CA ILE A 65 -8.80 -15.49 -3.32
C ILE A 65 -9.96 -14.82 -4.09
N THR A 66 -10.24 -13.55 -3.83
CA THR A 66 -11.45 -12.88 -4.34
C THR A 66 -11.23 -12.10 -5.64
N SER A 67 -10.01 -11.68 -5.95
CA SER A 67 -9.73 -10.75 -7.05
C SER A 67 -8.72 -11.30 -8.05
N SER A 68 -7.49 -11.57 -7.61
CA SER A 68 -6.44 -12.10 -8.49
C SER A 68 -5.40 -12.88 -7.68
N PRO A 69 -5.03 -14.10 -8.08
CA PRO A 69 -3.98 -14.86 -7.41
C PRO A 69 -2.64 -14.13 -7.30
N THR A 70 -2.39 -13.11 -8.14
CA THR A 70 -1.14 -12.34 -8.13
C THR A 70 -0.90 -11.59 -6.82
N TYR A 71 -1.96 -11.20 -6.10
CA TYR A 71 -1.87 -10.54 -4.79
C TYR A 71 -1.08 -11.38 -3.76
N PHE A 72 -1.10 -12.71 -3.87
CA PHE A 72 -0.38 -13.59 -2.96
C PHE A 72 1.14 -13.31 -3.01
N SER A 73 1.73 -13.24 -4.19
CA SER A 73 3.17 -12.94 -4.36
C SER A 73 3.50 -11.51 -3.91
N TYR A 74 2.61 -10.56 -4.14
CA TYR A 74 2.79 -9.17 -3.70
C TYR A 74 2.64 -8.97 -2.19
N THR A 75 2.29 -10.01 -1.41
CA THR A 75 2.32 -9.96 0.06
C THR A 75 3.70 -9.54 0.57
N ILE A 76 4.77 -9.99 -0.08
CA ILE A 76 6.14 -9.58 0.27
C ILE A 76 6.31 -8.07 0.08
N THR A 77 5.81 -7.52 -1.02
CA THR A 77 5.83 -6.07 -1.29
C THR A 77 5.04 -5.31 -0.23
N ALA A 78 3.84 -5.79 0.13
CA ALA A 78 3.00 -5.16 1.15
C ALA A 78 3.64 -5.17 2.55
N ILE A 79 4.36 -6.24 2.91
CA ILE A 79 5.14 -6.31 4.14
C ILE A 79 6.29 -5.30 4.11
N VAL A 80 7.02 -5.19 2.99
CA VAL A 80 8.11 -4.21 2.86
C VAL A 80 7.57 -2.77 2.92
N ILE A 81 6.39 -2.50 2.36
CA ILE A 81 5.70 -1.21 2.51
C ILE A 81 5.43 -0.92 3.99
N ALA A 82 4.91 -1.89 4.76
CA ALA A 82 4.67 -1.73 6.19
C ALA A 82 5.97 -1.45 6.98
N ILE A 83 7.06 -2.16 6.67
CA ILE A 83 8.38 -1.95 7.29
C ILE A 83 8.92 -0.56 6.96
N THR A 84 8.92 -0.18 5.69
CA THR A 84 9.42 1.12 5.22
C THR A 84 8.62 2.26 5.84
N ALA A 85 7.29 2.17 5.83
CA ALA A 85 6.42 3.14 6.47
C ALA A 85 6.69 3.24 7.98
N TYR A 86 6.95 2.14 8.68
CA TYR A 86 7.27 2.15 10.10
C TYR A 86 8.60 2.84 10.42
N ILE A 87 9.62 2.60 9.60
CA ILE A 87 10.90 3.30 9.71
C ILE A 87 10.67 4.80 9.49
N LEU A 88 9.98 5.18 8.42
CA LEU A 88 9.68 6.58 8.11
C LEU A 88 8.84 7.27 9.18
N GLN A 89 7.87 6.57 9.78
CA GLN A 89 7.08 7.06 10.91
C GLN A 89 7.99 7.39 12.10
N LYS A 90 8.95 6.51 12.44
CA LYS A 90 9.91 6.77 13.53
C LYS A 90 10.77 8.00 13.30
N TYR A 91 11.16 8.26 12.06
CA TYR A 91 11.92 9.45 11.67
C TYR A 91 11.04 10.69 11.41
N GLY A 92 9.72 10.59 11.62
CA GLY A 92 8.80 11.71 11.51
C GLY A 92 8.42 12.12 10.08
N TYR A 93 8.63 11.25 9.09
CA TYR A 93 8.25 11.50 7.69
C TYR A 93 6.74 11.33 7.43
N LEU A 94 5.96 10.91 8.42
CA LEU A 94 4.50 10.77 8.31
C LEU A 94 3.76 11.64 9.35
N LYS A 95 4.37 12.76 9.78
CA LYS A 95 3.83 13.66 10.83
C LYS A 95 2.92 14.78 10.31
N ASN A 96 3.06 15.17 9.04
CA ASN A 96 2.27 16.20 8.37
C ASN A 96 2.26 16.00 6.86
N ILE A 97 1.30 16.61 6.16
CA ILE A 97 1.09 16.43 4.71
C ILE A 97 2.38 16.69 3.91
N LYS A 98 3.09 17.79 4.19
CA LYS A 98 4.27 18.19 3.40
C LYS A 98 5.38 17.14 3.46
N ILE A 99 5.71 16.65 4.66
CA ILE A 99 6.78 15.65 4.80
C ILE A 99 6.30 14.24 4.44
N THR A 100 4.99 13.99 4.53
CA THR A 100 4.34 12.74 4.09
C THR A 100 4.46 12.52 2.59
N ILE A 101 4.54 13.59 1.79
CA ILE A 101 4.85 13.48 0.36
C ILE A 101 6.20 12.79 0.16
N ILE A 102 7.23 13.24 0.87
CA ILE A 102 8.58 12.64 0.79
C ILE A 102 8.53 11.18 1.27
N GLY A 103 7.84 10.92 2.39
CA GLY A 103 7.68 9.57 2.91
C GLY A 103 6.99 8.63 1.89
N GLY A 104 5.92 9.11 1.25
CA GLY A 104 5.19 8.34 0.25
C GLY A 104 5.99 8.06 -1.02
N ILE A 105 6.78 9.03 -1.50
CA ILE A 105 7.72 8.81 -2.61
C ILE A 105 8.72 7.71 -2.25
N ILE A 106 9.33 7.78 -1.05
CA ILE A 106 10.29 6.76 -0.61
C ILE A 106 9.63 5.37 -0.54
N ILE A 107 8.41 5.29 0.00
CA ILE A 107 7.66 4.02 0.05
C ILE A 107 7.42 3.48 -1.37
N GLY A 108 7.04 4.35 -2.33
CA GLY A 108 6.82 3.97 -3.73
C GLY A 108 8.08 3.52 -4.46
N LEU A 109 9.22 4.15 -4.18
CA LEU A 109 10.50 3.71 -4.74
C LEU A 109 10.89 2.33 -4.21
N VAL A 110 10.75 2.11 -2.89
CA VAL A 110 11.05 0.82 -2.28
C VAL A 110 10.08 -0.25 -2.76
N SER A 111 8.78 0.04 -2.87
CA SER A 111 7.80 -0.92 -3.40
C SER A 111 8.07 -1.30 -4.84
N THR A 112 8.51 -0.34 -5.69
CA THR A 112 8.92 -0.63 -7.07
C THR A 112 10.10 -1.60 -7.11
N ILE A 113 11.14 -1.36 -6.31
CA ILE A 113 12.33 -2.23 -6.28
C ILE A 113 11.97 -3.67 -5.91
N VAL A 114 11.03 -3.85 -4.98
CA VAL A 114 10.60 -5.17 -4.53
C VAL A 114 9.63 -5.84 -5.51
N SER A 115 8.70 -5.08 -6.09
CA SER A 115 7.67 -5.61 -6.99
C SER A 115 8.16 -5.84 -8.41
N ALA A 116 9.19 -5.14 -8.88
CA ALA A 116 9.67 -5.27 -10.26
C ALA A 116 10.20 -6.68 -10.59
N PRO A 117 11.02 -7.34 -9.75
CA PRO A 117 11.42 -8.74 -9.97
C PRO A 117 10.23 -9.70 -9.96
N ILE A 118 9.26 -9.50 -9.05
CA ILE A 118 8.05 -10.32 -8.96
C ILE A 118 7.27 -10.23 -10.28
N THR A 119 7.00 -9.00 -10.74
CA THR A 119 6.26 -8.73 -11.97
C THR A 119 6.99 -9.29 -13.19
N THR A 120 8.31 -9.11 -13.27
CA THR A 120 9.10 -9.54 -14.43
C THR A 120 9.23 -11.06 -14.50
N PHE A 121 9.66 -11.70 -13.42
CA PHE A 121 10.04 -13.12 -13.45
C PHE A 121 8.87 -14.07 -13.19
N LEU A 122 7.89 -13.69 -12.36
CA LEU A 122 6.73 -14.55 -12.09
C LEU A 122 5.59 -14.30 -13.07
N TYR A 123 5.47 -13.07 -13.59
CA TYR A 123 4.32 -12.65 -14.39
C TYR A 123 4.67 -12.14 -15.80
N GLY A 124 5.94 -12.22 -16.20
CA GLY A 124 6.35 -11.83 -17.56
C GLY A 124 6.09 -10.36 -17.91
N GLY A 125 5.95 -9.50 -16.90
CA GLY A 125 5.67 -8.07 -17.04
C GLY A 125 4.18 -7.68 -17.08
N ILE A 126 3.25 -8.63 -16.92
CA ILE A 126 1.80 -8.36 -16.88
C ILE A 126 1.21 -9.05 -15.66
N SER A 127 0.72 -8.28 -14.69
CA SER A 127 0.25 -8.80 -13.40
C SER A 127 -1.28 -8.79 -13.21
N PHE A 128 -2.00 -8.46 -14.29
CA PHE A 128 -3.44 -8.20 -14.33
C PHE A 128 -3.85 -6.99 -13.48
N SER A 129 -2.96 -6.00 -13.40
CA SER A 129 -3.19 -4.74 -12.70
C SER A 129 -3.55 -3.63 -13.68
N GLY A 130 -4.22 -2.57 -13.21
CA GLY A 130 -4.42 -1.37 -14.04
C GLY A 130 -3.12 -0.68 -14.44
N THR A 131 -2.02 -0.90 -13.69
CA THR A 131 -0.70 -0.32 -13.98
C THR A 131 0.03 -1.00 -15.14
N ASP A 132 -0.42 -2.19 -15.55
CA ASP A 132 0.13 -2.92 -16.69
C ASP A 132 0.03 -2.08 -17.99
N THR A 133 -0.95 -1.18 -18.08
CA THR A 133 -1.08 -0.23 -19.21
C THR A 133 0.14 0.69 -19.35
N VAL A 134 0.72 1.13 -18.24
CA VAL A 134 1.92 1.97 -18.22
C VAL A 134 3.16 1.14 -18.56
N ILE A 135 3.24 -0.10 -18.08
CA ILE A 135 4.31 -1.04 -18.43
C ILE A 135 4.29 -1.33 -19.94
N LEU A 136 3.11 -1.59 -20.50
CA LEU A 136 2.93 -1.84 -21.93
C LEU A 136 3.30 -0.63 -22.78
N PHE A 137 3.02 0.60 -22.32
CA PHE A 137 3.48 1.82 -22.98
C PHE A 137 5.00 1.84 -23.11
N PHE A 138 5.76 1.61 -22.03
CA PHE A 138 7.22 1.53 -22.11
C PHE A 138 7.69 0.35 -22.95
N LYS A 139 6.96 -0.78 -22.93
CA LYS A 139 7.32 -1.92 -23.76
C LYS A 139 7.20 -1.60 -25.25
N GLN A 140 6.18 -0.85 -25.64
CA GLN A 140 5.95 -0.41 -27.02
C GLN A 140 6.97 0.64 -27.49
N THR A 141 7.57 1.42 -26.59
CA THR A 141 8.64 2.38 -26.94
C THR A 141 10.02 1.74 -27.11
N GLY A 142 10.11 0.41 -26.99
CA GLY A 142 11.31 -0.37 -27.34
C GLY A 142 12.13 -0.87 -26.15
N TYR A 143 11.72 -0.57 -24.92
CA TYR A 143 12.39 -1.08 -23.73
C TYR A 143 12.27 -2.61 -23.61
N ASN A 144 13.24 -3.24 -22.94
CA ASN A 144 13.11 -4.64 -22.57
C ASN A 144 12.05 -4.81 -21.46
N ILE A 145 11.65 -6.06 -21.16
CA ILE A 145 10.54 -6.29 -20.23
C ILE A 145 10.85 -5.82 -18.81
N PHE A 146 12.08 -6.04 -18.34
CA PHE A 146 12.51 -5.63 -17.01
C PHE A 146 12.56 -4.10 -16.89
N GLU A 147 13.14 -3.42 -17.88
CA GLU A 147 13.15 -1.96 -17.98
C GLU A 147 11.74 -1.38 -18.00
N SER A 148 10.84 -1.98 -18.77
CA SER A 148 9.45 -1.53 -18.88
C SER A 148 8.72 -1.62 -17.55
N VAL A 149 8.92 -2.72 -16.80
CA VAL A 149 8.35 -2.93 -15.47
C VAL A 149 8.92 -1.91 -14.48
N VAL A 150 10.24 -1.69 -14.49
CA VAL A 150 10.88 -0.72 -13.59
C VAL A 150 10.40 0.70 -13.89
N LEU A 151 10.39 1.13 -15.15
CA LEU A 151 9.94 2.47 -15.54
C LEU A 151 8.44 2.68 -15.28
N GLY A 152 7.62 1.66 -15.56
CA GLY A 152 6.19 1.67 -15.23
C GLY A 152 5.96 1.80 -13.73
N GLY A 153 6.65 0.98 -12.92
CA GLY A 153 6.60 1.05 -11.46
C GLY A 153 7.05 2.40 -10.92
N LEU A 154 8.20 2.93 -11.38
CA LEU A 154 8.71 4.24 -10.98
C LEU A 154 7.79 5.40 -11.36
N SER A 155 6.97 5.23 -12.40
CA SER A 155 6.00 6.24 -12.82
C SER A 155 4.74 6.22 -11.95
N VAL A 156 4.33 5.05 -11.46
CA VAL A 156 3.05 4.83 -10.79
C VAL A 156 3.18 4.74 -9.28
N GLU A 157 4.08 3.90 -8.77
CA GLU A 157 4.22 3.59 -7.34
C GLU A 157 4.54 4.82 -6.47
N PRO A 158 5.44 5.76 -6.86
CA PRO A 158 5.65 6.97 -6.06
C PRO A 158 4.40 7.83 -5.94
N VAL A 159 3.58 7.92 -7.00
CA VAL A 159 2.31 8.66 -6.99
C VAL A 159 1.30 7.93 -6.10
N ASP A 160 1.15 6.62 -6.30
CA ASP A 160 0.26 5.75 -5.52
C ASP A 160 0.56 5.80 -4.02
N LYS A 161 1.83 5.62 -3.64
CA LYS A 161 2.24 5.57 -2.24
C LYS A 161 2.29 6.95 -1.59
N THR A 162 2.44 8.02 -2.38
CA THR A 162 2.20 9.38 -1.91
C THR A 162 0.74 9.61 -1.57
N ALA A 163 -0.18 9.31 -2.49
CA ALA A 163 -1.62 9.44 -2.24
C ALA A 163 -2.04 8.58 -1.04
N THR A 164 -1.62 7.32 -1.02
CA THR A 164 -1.85 6.37 0.08
C THR A 164 -1.40 6.93 1.43
N SER A 165 -0.17 7.44 1.50
CA SER A 165 0.40 7.94 2.76
C SER A 165 -0.30 9.21 3.25
N ILE A 166 -0.68 10.12 2.34
CA ILE A 166 -1.43 11.32 2.69
C ILE A 166 -2.82 10.96 3.21
N ILE A 167 -3.53 10.06 2.53
CA ILE A 167 -4.85 9.58 2.97
C ILE A 167 -4.74 8.93 4.34
N ALA A 168 -3.75 8.05 4.54
CA ALA A 168 -3.50 7.40 5.82
C ALA A 168 -3.23 8.41 6.95
N TYR A 169 -2.39 9.42 6.70
CA TYR A 169 -2.12 10.49 7.67
C TYR A 169 -3.39 11.25 8.06
N ILE A 170 -4.19 11.67 7.07
CA ILE A 170 -5.43 12.42 7.31
C ILE A 170 -6.43 11.55 8.09
N LEU A 171 -6.57 10.28 7.71
CA LEU A 171 -7.47 9.32 8.34
C LEU A 171 -7.14 9.16 9.83
N VAL A 172 -5.88 8.88 10.17
CA VAL A 172 -5.46 8.69 11.57
C VAL A 172 -5.62 9.99 12.37
N LYS A 173 -5.26 11.14 11.81
CA LYS A 173 -5.43 12.44 12.48
C LYS A 173 -6.89 12.73 12.84
N ASN A 174 -7.82 12.36 11.96
CA ASN A 174 -9.25 12.51 12.22
C ASN A 174 -9.76 11.55 13.30
N ILE A 175 -9.27 10.31 13.33
CA ILE A 175 -9.55 9.36 14.42
C ILE A 175 -9.08 9.94 15.76
N ASP A 176 -7.85 10.44 15.84
CA ASP A 176 -7.31 11.01 17.07
C ASP A 176 -8.13 12.21 17.56
N LYS A 177 -8.55 13.08 16.63
CA LYS A 177 -9.41 14.24 16.94
C LYS A 177 -10.77 13.81 17.49
N LEU A 178 -11.40 12.81 16.86
CA LEU A 178 -12.70 12.29 17.27
C LEU A 178 -12.65 11.65 18.67
N LEU A 179 -11.59 10.88 18.95
CA LEU A 179 -11.38 10.29 20.28
C LEU A 179 -11.18 11.37 21.35
N LYS A 180 -10.38 12.40 21.08
CA LYS A 180 -10.17 13.51 22.02
C LYS A 180 -11.45 14.32 22.28
N TRP A 181 -12.27 14.54 21.26
CA TRP A 181 -13.53 15.27 21.40
C TRP A 181 -14.58 14.50 22.24
N LYS A 182 -14.69 13.18 22.05
CA LYS A 182 -15.72 12.37 22.73
C LYS A 182 -15.43 12.12 24.21
N PHE A 183 -14.17 12.18 24.62
CA PHE A 183 -13.71 11.93 26.00
C PHE A 183 -13.14 13.19 26.69
N SER A 184 -13.47 14.36 26.15
CA SER A 184 -13.32 15.69 26.77
C SER A 184 -14.58 16.05 27.53
#